data_AF-A0A9D8KJ19-F1
#
_entry.id   AF-A0A9D8KJ19-F1
#
_cell.length_a   1.000
_cell.length_b   1.000
_cell.length_c   1.000
_cell.angle_alpha   90.00
_cell.angle_beta   90.00
_cell.angle_gamma   90.00
#
_symmetry.space_group_name_H-M   'P 1'
#
loop_
_entity.id
_entity.type
_entity.pdbx_description
1 polymer ?
#
loop_
_entity_poly.entity_id
_entity_poly.type
_entity_poly.pdbx_seq_one_letter_code
_entity_poly.pdbx_strand_id
1 'polypeptide(L)'
;MANKLKKSKVINDSSANGGTMDVVDVKNNAIENLFPHVTEEERTTGLLRYRKFFIKKETGDLVYAKLFLAYLSVGPDYYRIKEGTDTDTQADAVGYTDWAGAGEPVAALTSTSGNTTPFEVTYDNPDGVYIGSKIIVLDRDTGSEKYLNVTNVSWVDNVATITTDEDCGEAHDIKTQGAVEGTVAENFDVDGLTLVISINGGADQIIDLEDDGRTAAQVVDQINAQLVGGTAYVHDTNKVGIETDYYYSDNSVKVQSDSTADTVLGLDNSIHYGTDGTVISTVLELGTIAAAHTAPVKSSALGTIDESGNPIQDDDVGAVVDDWTITFTDDYGAFSCVGTLSGTLPPGDISADYSPANEGGSYFTIPSAFWGGTWVTGDTLTFSTTPSSKGIWIEEIVLALSPAYPNNRVAIALRGGS
;
A
#
# COMPACT_ATOMS: atom_id res chain seq x y z
N MET A 1 11.59 11.27 10.85
CA MET A 1 12.43 10.08 11.16
C MET A 1 11.58 8.88 10.84
N ALA A 2 12.17 7.85 10.22
CA ALA A 2 11.44 6.83 9.46
C ALA A 2 10.50 5.98 10.32
N ASN A 3 9.33 5.67 9.78
CA ASN A 3 8.42 4.65 10.29
C ASN A 3 9.20 3.39 10.68
N LYS A 4 8.88 2.82 11.84
CA LYS A 4 9.64 1.71 12.40
C LYS A 4 8.85 0.43 12.28
N LEU A 5 9.55 -0.63 11.89
CA LEU A 5 9.08 -1.98 12.10
C LEU A 5 9.34 -2.33 13.56
N LYS A 6 8.30 -2.75 14.28
CA LYS A 6 8.34 -3.15 15.69
C LYS A 6 8.09 -4.64 15.82
N LYS A 7 8.67 -5.27 16.84
CA LYS A 7 8.46 -6.69 17.14
C LYS A 7 7.07 -6.90 17.74
N SER A 8 6.55 -8.13 17.64
CA SER A 8 5.49 -8.57 18.53
C SER A 8 6.04 -8.92 19.91
N LYS A 9 5.17 -8.86 20.92
CA LYS A 9 5.50 -9.14 22.32
C LYS A 9 6.00 -10.56 22.54
N VAL A 10 5.49 -11.52 21.77
CA VAL A 10 5.95 -12.90 21.80
C VAL A 10 6.50 -13.26 20.43
N ILE A 11 7.74 -13.74 20.40
CA ILE A 11 8.39 -14.27 19.20
C ILE A 11 8.93 -15.66 19.54
N ASN A 12 8.25 -16.70 19.07
CA ASN A 12 8.65 -18.10 19.21
C ASN A 12 7.93 -18.96 18.16
N ASP A 13 8.09 -20.28 18.23
CA ASP A 13 7.46 -21.23 17.29
C ASP A 13 6.24 -21.95 17.89
N SER A 14 5.67 -21.40 18.98
CA SER A 14 4.46 -21.93 19.63
C SER A 14 3.20 -21.23 19.14
N SER A 15 2.04 -21.79 19.46
CA SER A 15 0.75 -21.14 19.17
C SER A 15 0.57 -19.77 19.84
N ALA A 16 1.37 -19.44 20.86
CA ALA A 16 1.35 -18.16 21.56
C ALA A 16 2.23 -17.08 20.93
N ASN A 17 2.96 -17.39 19.85
CA ASN A 17 3.70 -16.42 19.05
C ASN A 17 2.78 -15.28 18.58
N GLY A 18 3.30 -14.06 18.41
CA GLY A 18 2.52 -12.88 18.07
C GLY A 18 2.08 -12.07 19.30
N GLY A 19 0.79 -11.71 19.35
CA GLY A 19 0.22 -10.81 20.34
C GLY A 19 0.42 -9.33 20.03
N THR A 20 0.35 -8.50 21.07
CA THR A 20 0.50 -7.04 20.97
C THR A 20 1.89 -6.62 20.49
N MET A 21 2.01 -5.39 20.02
CA MET A 21 3.30 -4.78 19.69
C MET A 21 4.22 -4.69 20.91
N ASP A 22 5.53 -4.81 20.67
CA ASP A 22 6.60 -4.54 21.63
C ASP A 22 7.31 -3.23 21.23
N VAL A 23 7.97 -2.56 22.19
CA VAL A 23 8.78 -1.36 21.95
C VAL A 23 10.02 -1.63 21.12
N VAL A 24 10.43 -2.90 21.04
CA VAL A 24 11.66 -3.33 20.39
C VAL A 24 11.54 -3.25 18.87
N ASP A 25 12.45 -2.52 18.25
CA ASP A 25 12.51 -2.39 16.79
C ASP A 25 12.96 -3.69 16.11
N VAL A 26 12.34 -4.01 14.96
CA VAL A 26 12.88 -4.93 13.96
C VAL A 26 13.96 -4.17 13.18
N LYS A 27 15.20 -4.34 13.62
CA LYS A 27 16.39 -3.78 12.96
C LYS A 27 16.56 -4.26 11.51
N ASN A 28 16.80 -3.31 10.61
CA ASN A 28 17.17 -3.61 9.23
C ASN A 28 18.57 -4.26 9.16
N ASN A 29 18.80 -5.15 8.20
CA ASN A 29 20.07 -5.85 7.96
C ASN A 29 20.66 -6.57 9.19
N ALA A 30 19.80 -6.98 10.13
CA ALA A 30 20.18 -7.78 11.27
C ALA A 30 19.82 -9.25 11.04
N ILE A 31 20.81 -10.14 11.18
CA ILE A 31 20.60 -11.59 11.16
C ILE A 31 19.79 -12.03 12.39
N GLU A 32 19.01 -13.10 12.23
CA GLU A 32 18.23 -13.73 13.32
C GLU A 32 17.29 -12.79 14.08
N ASN A 33 16.87 -11.71 13.40
CA ASN A 33 16.12 -10.65 14.06
C ASN A 33 14.64 -11.02 14.23
N LEU A 34 14.00 -11.39 13.12
CA LEU A 34 12.63 -11.87 13.10
C LEU A 34 12.61 -13.40 12.91
N PHE A 35 13.35 -13.90 11.93
CA PHE A 35 13.48 -15.33 11.65
C PHE A 35 14.83 -15.88 12.13
N PRO A 36 14.86 -16.93 12.97
CA PRO A 36 16.09 -17.60 13.35
C PRO A 36 16.62 -18.45 12.18
N HIS A 37 17.87 -18.89 12.27
CA HIS A 37 18.44 -19.79 11.27
C HIS A 37 17.64 -21.12 11.16
N VAL A 38 17.31 -21.52 9.93
CA VAL A 38 16.69 -22.82 9.62
C VAL A 38 17.70 -23.95 9.81
N THR A 39 17.43 -24.85 10.74
CA THR A 39 18.32 -25.99 11.07
C THR A 39 18.36 -27.04 9.95
N GLU A 40 19.37 -27.92 9.95
CA GLU A 40 19.45 -29.05 8.99
C GLU A 40 18.26 -30.01 9.13
N GLU A 41 17.78 -30.22 10.35
CA GLU A 41 16.60 -31.04 10.62
C GLU A 41 15.35 -30.43 9.99
N GLU A 42 15.11 -29.13 10.21
CA GLU A 42 13.99 -28.39 9.61
C GLU A 42 14.04 -28.40 8.08
N ARG A 43 15.23 -28.29 7.47
CA ARG A 43 15.37 -28.44 6.01
C ARG A 43 15.06 -29.85 5.52
N THR A 44 15.36 -30.86 6.34
CA THR A 44 15.11 -32.26 5.98
C THR A 44 13.60 -32.56 5.99
N THR A 45 12.88 -32.08 7.00
CA THR A 45 11.44 -32.33 7.19
C THR A 45 10.54 -31.33 6.49
N GLY A 46 11.07 -30.15 6.14
CA GLY A 46 10.29 -28.97 5.81
C GLY A 46 9.86 -28.22 7.07
N LEU A 47 9.54 -26.93 6.89
CA LEU A 47 9.21 -26.00 7.96
C LEU A 47 8.15 -25.01 7.47
N LEU A 48 7.16 -24.74 8.33
CA LEU A 48 6.29 -23.57 8.23
C LEU A 48 6.44 -22.78 9.53
N ARG A 49 6.95 -21.55 9.42
CA ARG A 49 7.24 -20.70 10.57
C ARG A 49 6.55 -19.35 10.43
N TYR A 50 5.86 -18.94 11.48
CA TYR A 50 5.14 -17.67 11.52
C TYR A 50 5.94 -16.65 12.32
N ARG A 51 5.92 -15.40 11.87
CA ARG A 51 6.38 -14.25 12.66
C ARG A 51 5.42 -13.10 12.50
N LYS A 52 5.17 -12.40 13.61
CA LYS A 52 4.40 -11.16 13.62
C LYS A 52 5.34 -9.98 13.85
N PHE A 53 5.09 -8.91 13.13
CA PHE A 53 5.72 -7.61 13.36
C PHE A 53 4.67 -6.52 13.16
N PHE A 54 5.01 -5.29 13.52
CA PHE A 54 4.13 -4.15 13.41
C PHE A 54 4.77 -3.06 12.59
N ILE A 55 3.99 -2.43 11.73
CA ILE A 55 4.35 -1.17 11.09
C ILE A 55 3.80 -0.07 11.98
N LYS A 56 4.68 0.71 12.63
CA LYS A 56 4.29 1.80 13.53
C LYS A 56 4.63 3.15 12.89
N LYS A 57 3.62 4.02 12.81
CA LYS A 57 3.80 5.45 12.53
C LYS A 57 4.29 6.12 13.81
N GLU A 58 5.55 6.57 13.82
CA GLU A 58 6.09 7.39 14.92
C GLU A 58 6.11 8.89 14.55
N THR A 59 6.32 9.25 13.27
CA THR A 59 6.26 10.65 12.79
C THR A 59 5.88 10.70 11.31
N GLY A 60 5.20 11.77 10.89
CA GLY A 60 4.77 11.99 9.50
C GLY A 60 3.61 11.10 9.10
N ASP A 61 2.81 11.52 8.12
CA ASP A 61 1.61 10.77 7.75
C ASP A 61 1.92 9.52 6.92
N LEU A 62 1.18 8.46 7.22
CA LEU A 62 1.17 7.21 6.48
C LEU A 62 -0.24 6.99 5.96
N VAL A 63 -0.56 7.68 4.87
CA VAL A 63 -1.86 7.59 4.20
C VAL A 63 -1.75 6.59 3.05
N TYR A 64 -2.81 5.78 2.87
CA TYR A 64 -2.87 4.76 1.82
C TYR A 64 -1.66 3.82 1.82
N ALA A 65 -1.25 3.38 3.02
CA ALA A 65 -0.11 2.51 3.20
C ALA A 65 -0.33 1.19 2.45
N LYS A 66 0.66 0.80 1.65
CA LYS A 66 0.69 -0.44 0.87
C LYS A 66 1.92 -1.24 1.26
N LEU A 67 1.75 -2.53 1.50
CA LEU A 67 2.82 -3.45 1.88
C LEU A 67 2.89 -4.62 0.90
N PHE A 68 4.08 -4.96 0.43
CA PHE A 68 4.28 -6.07 -0.51
C PHE A 68 5.69 -6.66 -0.40
N LEU A 69 5.89 -7.86 -0.96
CA LEU A 69 7.19 -8.52 -1.05
C LEU A 69 7.93 -7.98 -2.27
N ALA A 70 9.02 -7.25 -2.04
CA ALA A 70 9.81 -6.61 -3.10
C ALA A 70 10.95 -7.49 -3.61
N TYR A 71 11.41 -8.44 -2.79
CA TYR A 71 12.41 -9.44 -3.18
C TYR A 71 11.97 -10.81 -2.69
N LEU A 72 11.88 -11.74 -3.64
CA LEU A 72 11.71 -13.15 -3.38
C LEU A 72 12.96 -13.74 -2.70
N SER A 73 12.74 -14.84 -2.00
CA SER A 73 13.85 -15.68 -1.58
C SER A 73 14.63 -16.15 -2.79
N VAL A 74 15.94 -16.21 -2.65
CA VAL A 74 16.84 -16.84 -3.65
C VAL A 74 17.13 -18.30 -3.31
N GLY A 75 16.62 -18.76 -2.17
CA GLY A 75 16.68 -20.15 -1.71
C GLY A 75 15.43 -20.94 -2.13
N PRO A 76 15.36 -22.22 -1.72
CA PRO A 76 14.22 -23.12 -1.96
C PRO A 76 13.03 -22.90 -1.00
N ASP A 77 13.10 -21.85 -0.19
CA ASP A 77 12.07 -21.39 0.72
C ASP A 77 11.34 -20.18 0.15
N TYR A 78 10.15 -19.90 0.64
CA TYR A 78 9.37 -18.76 0.19
C TYR A 78 8.61 -18.11 1.34
N TYR A 79 8.18 -16.87 1.10
CA TYR A 79 7.56 -16.04 2.12
C TYR A 79 6.20 -15.54 1.65
N ARG A 80 5.27 -15.42 2.61
CA ARG A 80 3.96 -14.80 2.39
C ARG A 80 3.62 -13.86 3.52
N ILE A 81 2.83 -12.83 3.25
CA ILE A 81 2.42 -11.83 4.24
C ILE A 81 0.89 -11.76 4.38
N LYS A 82 0.41 -11.39 5.56
CA LYS A 82 -1.01 -11.17 5.83
C LYS A 82 -1.20 -10.09 6.88
N GLU A 83 -2.23 -9.26 6.71
CA GLU A 83 -2.64 -8.33 7.77
C GLU A 83 -3.23 -9.14 8.94
N GLY A 84 -2.73 -8.87 10.15
CA GLY A 84 -3.26 -9.40 11.40
C GLY A 84 -3.98 -8.32 12.20
N THR A 85 -4.57 -8.74 13.31
CA THR A 85 -5.10 -7.80 14.32
C THR A 85 -4.01 -7.37 15.29
N ASP A 86 -4.27 -6.39 16.15
CA ASP A 86 -3.26 -5.95 17.12
C ASP A 86 -2.96 -7.01 18.19
N THR A 87 -3.87 -7.95 18.45
CA THR A 87 -3.77 -8.90 19.56
C THR A 87 -3.67 -10.35 19.14
N ASP A 88 -3.90 -10.67 17.86
CA ASP A 88 -3.88 -12.05 17.38
C ASP A 88 -2.54 -12.76 17.63
N THR A 89 -2.64 -14.07 17.78
CA THR A 89 -1.53 -14.98 17.98
C THR A 89 -1.42 -15.95 16.81
N GLN A 90 -0.36 -16.75 16.78
CA GLN A 90 -0.19 -17.77 15.75
C GLN A 90 -1.33 -18.80 15.78
N ALA A 91 -1.96 -19.05 16.94
CA ALA A 91 -3.16 -19.87 17.02
C ALA A 91 -4.29 -19.36 16.11
N ASP A 92 -4.43 -18.05 16.01
CA ASP A 92 -5.44 -17.38 15.18
C ASP A 92 -4.97 -17.33 13.71
N ALA A 93 -3.70 -16.97 13.50
CA ALA A 93 -3.12 -16.81 12.16
C ALA A 93 -3.09 -18.11 11.34
N VAL A 94 -3.03 -19.28 11.97
CA VAL A 94 -3.16 -20.58 11.29
C VAL A 94 -4.51 -20.72 10.56
N GLY A 95 -5.54 -20.01 11.01
CA GLY A 95 -6.84 -19.96 10.34
C GLY A 95 -6.94 -18.93 9.23
N TYR A 96 -5.90 -18.12 9.00
CA TYR A 96 -5.93 -17.09 7.96
C TYR A 96 -5.82 -17.73 6.58
N THR A 97 -6.61 -17.17 5.67
CA THR A 97 -6.65 -17.52 4.25
C THR A 97 -6.18 -16.31 3.44
N ASP A 98 -6.01 -16.48 2.14
CA ASP A 98 -5.65 -15.41 1.22
C ASP A 98 -4.34 -14.69 1.60
N TRP A 99 -3.29 -15.45 1.88
CA TRP A 99 -1.95 -14.91 2.16
C TRP A 99 -1.35 -14.25 0.93
N ALA A 100 -0.87 -13.02 1.03
CA ALA A 100 -0.25 -12.32 -0.09
C ALA A 100 1.16 -12.90 -0.38
N GLY A 101 1.35 -13.36 -1.60
CA GLY A 101 2.62 -13.90 -2.10
C GLY A 101 3.26 -12.99 -3.14
N ALA A 102 4.33 -13.48 -3.73
CA ALA A 102 4.99 -12.87 -4.86
C ALA A 102 5.57 -13.92 -5.80
N GLY A 103 5.75 -13.56 -7.06
CA GLY A 103 6.28 -14.42 -8.10
C GLY A 103 6.96 -13.62 -9.22
N GLU A 104 7.46 -14.33 -10.21
CA GLU A 104 8.13 -13.74 -11.39
C GLU A 104 7.32 -14.05 -12.65
N PRO A 105 7.23 -13.11 -13.60
CA PRO A 105 6.45 -13.33 -14.82
C PRO A 105 7.11 -14.42 -15.69
N VAL A 106 6.29 -15.30 -16.28
CA VAL A 106 6.76 -16.40 -17.14
C VAL A 106 7.34 -15.89 -18.47
N ALA A 107 6.85 -14.75 -18.93
CA ALA A 107 7.32 -14.05 -20.13
C ALA A 107 7.33 -12.55 -19.87
N ALA A 108 8.05 -11.80 -20.71
CA ALA A 108 8.02 -10.35 -20.63
C ALA A 108 6.57 -9.86 -20.76
N LEU A 109 6.18 -8.96 -19.86
CA LEU A 109 4.86 -8.37 -19.91
C LEU A 109 4.93 -7.19 -20.88
N THR A 110 4.08 -7.24 -21.89
CA THR A 110 3.91 -6.15 -22.86
C THR A 110 2.46 -5.69 -22.71
N SER A 111 2.21 -4.55 -22.07
CA SER A 111 0.83 -4.08 -21.92
C SER A 111 0.40 -3.30 -23.16
N THR A 112 -0.56 -3.82 -23.93
CA THR A 112 -1.46 -2.95 -24.71
C THR A 112 -2.48 -2.37 -23.72
N SER A 113 -2.69 -1.05 -23.73
CA SER A 113 -3.61 -0.35 -22.82
C SER A 113 -4.99 -1.04 -22.69
N GLY A 114 -5.52 -1.16 -21.46
CA GLY A 114 -6.84 -1.75 -21.20
C GLY A 114 -6.83 -3.25 -20.88
N ASN A 115 -5.94 -3.67 -19.98
CA ASN A 115 -5.61 -5.07 -19.68
C ASN A 115 -6.86 -5.98 -19.61
N THR A 116 -6.98 -6.87 -20.60
CA THR A 116 -7.89 -8.04 -20.57
C THR A 116 -7.16 -9.30 -21.00
N THR A 117 -5.91 -9.19 -21.43
CA THR A 117 -5.07 -10.32 -21.83
C THR A 117 -4.46 -10.95 -20.59
N PRO A 118 -4.79 -12.22 -20.30
CA PRO A 118 -4.18 -12.89 -19.16
C PRO A 118 -2.67 -13.04 -19.35
N PHE A 119 -1.92 -12.92 -18.26
CA PHE A 119 -0.48 -13.19 -18.22
C PHE A 119 -0.16 -14.24 -17.16
N GLU A 120 0.98 -14.89 -17.30
CA GLU A 120 1.38 -15.99 -16.41
C GLU A 120 2.49 -15.55 -15.46
N VAL A 121 2.36 -15.96 -14.20
CA VAL A 121 3.32 -15.67 -13.13
C VAL A 121 3.65 -16.97 -12.42
N THR A 122 4.95 -17.25 -12.28
CA THR A 122 5.44 -18.38 -11.49
C THR A 122 5.58 -17.94 -10.05
N TYR A 123 4.83 -18.59 -9.15
CA TYR A 123 4.98 -18.47 -7.70
C TYR A 123 5.73 -19.68 -7.15
N ASP A 124 6.15 -19.62 -5.89
CA ASP A 124 6.74 -20.78 -5.21
C ASP A 124 5.70 -21.84 -4.80
N ASN A 125 4.41 -21.49 -4.82
CA ASN A 125 3.28 -22.35 -4.45
C ASN A 125 2.02 -21.96 -5.28
N PRO A 126 1.05 -22.87 -5.53
CA PRO A 126 -0.31 -22.60 -6.04
C PRO A 126 -1.19 -21.61 -5.23
N ASP A 127 -0.58 -20.58 -4.66
CA ASP A 127 -1.24 -19.64 -3.76
C ASP A 127 -0.49 -18.30 -3.74
N GLY A 128 -1.12 -17.24 -3.25
CA GLY A 128 -0.45 -15.94 -3.10
C GLY A 128 -1.11 -14.78 -3.82
N VAL A 129 -2.07 -15.04 -4.71
CA VAL A 129 -2.83 -14.04 -5.47
C VAL A 129 -4.26 -14.52 -5.67
N TYR A 130 -5.22 -13.60 -5.58
CA TYR A 130 -6.65 -13.91 -5.48
C TYR A 130 -7.50 -12.94 -6.30
N ILE A 131 -8.69 -13.39 -6.70
CA ILE A 131 -9.68 -12.52 -7.33
C ILE A 131 -10.03 -11.38 -6.36
N GLY A 132 -10.01 -10.15 -6.86
CA GLY A 132 -10.26 -8.94 -6.06
C GLY A 132 -9.05 -8.43 -5.29
N SER A 133 -7.92 -9.15 -5.29
CA SER A 133 -6.68 -8.63 -4.71
C SER A 133 -6.02 -7.59 -5.62
N LYS A 134 -5.22 -6.71 -5.01
CA LYS A 134 -4.35 -5.77 -5.74
C LYS A 134 -2.96 -6.39 -5.86
N ILE A 135 -2.35 -6.26 -7.02
CA ILE A 135 -0.95 -6.63 -7.24
C ILE A 135 -0.13 -5.41 -7.65
N ILE A 136 1.16 -5.46 -7.36
CA ILE A 136 2.16 -4.55 -7.91
C ILE A 136 3.04 -5.32 -8.88
N VAL A 137 3.31 -4.72 -10.04
CA VAL A 137 4.40 -5.11 -10.93
C VAL A 137 5.56 -4.17 -10.67
N LEU A 138 6.65 -4.71 -10.12
CA LEU A 138 7.85 -3.97 -9.75
C LEU A 138 9.02 -4.43 -10.61
N ASP A 139 9.60 -3.50 -11.37
CA ASP A 139 10.92 -3.68 -11.96
C ASP A 139 11.98 -3.23 -10.94
N ARG A 140 12.79 -4.17 -10.46
CA ARG A 140 13.82 -3.90 -9.45
C ARG A 140 15.05 -3.18 -10.03
N ASP A 141 15.28 -3.26 -11.33
CA ASP A 141 16.42 -2.66 -11.99
C ASP A 141 16.16 -1.18 -12.34
N THR A 142 14.94 -0.87 -12.81
CA THR A 142 14.54 0.51 -13.11
C THR A 142 13.85 1.21 -11.95
N GLY A 143 13.30 0.45 -11.00
CA GLY A 143 12.45 0.98 -9.92
C GLY A 143 11.02 1.29 -10.38
N SER A 144 10.63 0.87 -11.59
CA SER A 144 9.29 1.12 -12.14
C SER A 144 8.23 0.29 -11.43
N GLU A 145 7.11 0.92 -11.07
CA GLU A 145 6.02 0.30 -10.31
C GLU A 145 4.67 0.54 -11.00
N LYS A 146 3.85 -0.51 -11.16
CA LYS A 146 2.44 -0.39 -11.57
C LYS A 146 1.54 -1.21 -10.67
N TYR A 147 0.43 -0.63 -10.24
CA TYR A 147 -0.62 -1.33 -9.48
C TYR A 147 -1.74 -1.78 -10.43
N LEU A 148 -2.23 -3.00 -10.22
CA LEU A 148 -3.29 -3.63 -11.02
C LEU A 148 -4.28 -4.33 -10.09
N ASN A 149 -5.58 -4.34 -10.41
CA ASN A 149 -6.53 -5.17 -9.68
C ASN A 149 -6.75 -6.50 -10.39
N VAL A 150 -6.69 -7.59 -9.64
CA VAL A 150 -6.90 -8.93 -10.17
C VAL A 150 -8.40 -9.18 -10.35
N THR A 151 -8.83 -9.36 -11.60
CA THR A 151 -10.22 -9.64 -11.96
C THR A 151 -10.49 -11.13 -12.10
N ASN A 152 -9.46 -11.91 -12.42
CA ASN A 152 -9.53 -13.36 -12.47
C ASN A 152 -8.16 -13.99 -12.22
N VAL A 153 -8.15 -15.18 -11.62
CA VAL A 153 -6.94 -16.01 -11.50
C VAL A 153 -7.29 -17.48 -11.65
N SER A 154 -6.47 -18.22 -12.39
CA SER A 154 -6.50 -19.68 -12.45
C SER A 154 -5.10 -20.26 -12.28
N TRP A 155 -5.00 -21.44 -11.70
CA TRP A 155 -3.73 -22.07 -11.36
C TRP A 155 -3.52 -23.37 -12.13
N VAL A 156 -2.29 -23.57 -12.61
CA VAL A 156 -1.76 -24.86 -13.04
C VAL A 156 -0.44 -25.06 -12.32
N ASP A 157 -0.39 -26.05 -11.43
CA ASP A 157 0.71 -26.22 -10.49
C ASP A 157 1.02 -24.88 -9.78
N ASN A 158 2.25 -24.39 -9.84
CA ASN A 158 2.67 -23.13 -9.22
C ASN A 158 2.61 -21.92 -10.18
N VAL A 159 1.97 -22.06 -11.34
CA VAL A 159 1.81 -20.97 -12.32
C VAL A 159 0.38 -20.43 -12.24
N ALA A 160 0.27 -19.13 -11.97
CA ALA A 160 -0.98 -18.39 -11.99
C ALA A 160 -1.17 -17.73 -13.35
N THR A 161 -2.29 -17.99 -14.03
CA THR A 161 -2.77 -17.18 -15.14
C THR A 161 -3.68 -16.09 -14.57
N ILE A 162 -3.23 -14.84 -14.64
CA ILE A 162 -3.85 -13.68 -14.01
C ILE A 162 -4.46 -12.79 -15.08
N THR A 163 -5.72 -12.43 -14.91
CA THR A 163 -6.35 -11.31 -15.62
C THR A 163 -6.49 -10.16 -14.65
N THR A 164 -6.12 -8.95 -15.08
CA THR A 164 -6.29 -7.75 -14.28
C THR A 164 -7.09 -6.73 -15.04
N ASP A 165 -7.59 -5.71 -14.35
CA ASP A 165 -7.86 -4.41 -14.95
C ASP A 165 -6.82 -3.40 -14.45
N GLU A 166 -6.82 -2.20 -15.02
CA GLU A 166 -6.02 -1.13 -14.45
C GLU A 166 -6.65 -0.66 -13.14
N ASP A 167 -5.82 -0.46 -12.12
CA ASP A 167 -6.26 0.23 -10.92
C ASP A 167 -6.49 1.70 -11.27
N CYS A 168 -7.73 2.05 -11.64
CA CYS A 168 -8.15 3.42 -11.92
C CYS A 168 -8.26 4.27 -10.63
N GLY A 169 -7.41 4.03 -9.62
CA GLY A 169 -7.33 4.83 -8.41
C GLY A 169 -6.78 6.22 -8.73
N GLU A 170 -7.71 7.18 -8.90
CA GLU A 170 -7.55 8.50 -9.50
C GLU A 170 -6.82 8.48 -10.85
N ALA A 171 -7.44 9.03 -11.89
CA ALA A 171 -6.86 9.12 -13.22
C ALA A 171 -5.39 9.58 -13.13
N HIS A 172 -4.46 8.67 -13.40
CA HIS A 172 -3.05 9.01 -13.44
C HIS A 172 -2.85 9.81 -14.74
N ASP A 173 -2.89 11.14 -14.62
CA ASP A 173 -2.47 12.06 -15.66
C ASP A 173 -1.07 11.65 -16.12
N ILE A 174 -0.96 11.26 -17.40
CA ILE A 174 0.33 11.16 -18.07
C ILE A 174 0.90 12.58 -18.11
N LYS A 175 1.71 12.93 -17.11
CA LYS A 175 2.53 14.13 -17.16
C LYS A 175 3.62 13.89 -18.20
N THR A 176 3.34 14.21 -19.46
CA THR A 176 4.40 14.37 -20.46
C THR A 176 5.25 15.56 -20.03
N GLN A 177 6.34 15.30 -19.31
CA GLN A 177 7.43 16.25 -19.17
C GLN A 177 8.55 15.84 -20.11
N GLY A 178 8.72 16.60 -21.18
CA GLY A 178 9.92 16.59 -21.99
C GLY A 178 9.90 15.63 -23.18
N ALA A 179 10.65 16.00 -24.20
CA ALA A 179 10.73 15.37 -25.51
C ALA A 179 10.79 13.84 -25.45
N VAL A 180 10.01 13.21 -26.31
CA VAL A 180 10.05 11.76 -26.49
C VAL A 180 11.26 11.42 -27.36
N GLU A 181 12.25 10.74 -26.78
CA GLU A 181 13.49 10.36 -27.46
C GLU A 181 13.35 8.96 -28.10
N GLY A 182 13.25 8.89 -29.44
CA GLY A 182 13.22 7.64 -30.21
C GLY A 182 13.53 7.82 -31.71
N THR A 183 13.94 6.74 -32.39
CA THR A 183 14.84 6.64 -33.57
C THR A 183 14.30 7.08 -34.94
N VAL A 184 15.23 7.44 -35.84
CA VAL A 184 15.11 8.01 -37.20
C VAL A 184 14.33 7.14 -38.21
N ALA A 185 13.22 7.66 -38.75
CA ALA A 185 12.60 7.18 -40.00
C ALA A 185 12.25 8.39 -40.90
N GLU A 186 12.55 8.30 -42.20
CA GLU A 186 12.36 9.39 -43.18
C GLU A 186 10.89 9.58 -43.61
N ASN A 187 10.00 8.67 -43.21
CA ASN A 187 8.55 8.72 -43.37
C ASN A 187 7.89 8.31 -42.04
N PHE A 188 6.87 9.07 -41.62
CA PHE A 188 6.18 8.87 -40.34
C PHE A 188 4.89 8.06 -40.60
N ASP A 189 4.92 6.75 -40.34
CA ASP A 189 3.77 5.86 -40.52
C ASP A 189 2.82 6.00 -39.33
N VAL A 190 1.67 6.63 -39.57
CA VAL A 190 0.63 6.95 -38.57
C VAL A 190 -0.73 6.37 -38.96
N ASP A 191 -0.75 5.34 -39.82
CA ASP A 191 -2.00 4.83 -40.38
C ASP A 191 -2.98 4.41 -39.28
N GLY A 192 -4.24 4.87 -39.35
CA GLY A 192 -5.28 4.51 -38.37
C GLY A 192 -5.08 5.06 -36.96
N LEU A 193 -4.14 5.99 -36.74
CA LEU A 193 -3.88 6.54 -35.41
C LEU A 193 -4.93 7.59 -35.01
N THR A 194 -5.61 7.36 -33.89
CA THR A 194 -6.54 8.34 -33.29
C THR A 194 -5.94 8.94 -32.01
N LEU A 195 -5.74 10.26 -32.00
CA LEU A 195 -5.28 11.02 -30.83
C LEU A 195 -6.48 11.66 -30.13
N VAL A 196 -6.59 11.47 -28.82
CA VAL A 196 -7.56 12.17 -27.98
C VAL A 196 -6.82 13.12 -27.05
N ILE A 197 -7.03 14.42 -27.24
CA ILE A 197 -6.26 15.47 -26.57
C ILE A 197 -7.21 16.37 -25.77
N SER A 198 -6.88 16.59 -24.50
CA SER A 198 -7.63 17.48 -23.61
C SER A 198 -6.68 18.52 -23.03
N ILE A 199 -6.96 19.79 -23.30
CA ILE A 199 -6.13 20.93 -22.89
C ILE A 199 -6.87 21.74 -21.83
N ASN A 200 -6.19 22.04 -20.72
CA ASN A 200 -6.70 22.85 -19.60
C ASN A 200 -8.04 22.34 -19.02
N GLY A 201 -8.21 21.01 -18.90
CA GLY A 201 -9.48 20.41 -18.45
C GLY A 201 -10.67 20.66 -19.39
N GLY A 202 -10.40 21.08 -20.63
CA GLY A 202 -11.40 21.24 -21.68
C GLY A 202 -11.92 19.90 -22.19
N ALA A 203 -12.95 19.96 -23.04
CA ALA A 203 -13.51 18.77 -23.66
C ALA A 203 -12.48 18.05 -24.55
N ASP A 204 -12.52 16.72 -24.54
CA ASP A 204 -11.69 15.84 -25.34
C ASP A 204 -11.82 16.16 -26.84
N GLN A 205 -10.68 16.35 -27.51
CA GLN A 205 -10.57 16.60 -28.94
C GLN A 205 -10.01 15.35 -29.62
N ILE A 206 -10.75 14.82 -30.58
CA ILE A 206 -10.37 13.59 -31.31
C ILE A 206 -9.75 14.01 -32.65
N ILE A 207 -8.54 13.52 -32.92
CA ILE A 207 -7.74 13.80 -34.12
C ILE A 207 -7.37 12.48 -34.77
N ASP A 208 -7.94 12.24 -35.95
CA ASP A 208 -7.64 11.07 -36.77
C ASP A 208 -6.48 11.40 -37.73
N LEU A 209 -5.44 10.56 -37.71
CA LEU A 209 -4.28 10.65 -38.61
C LEU A 209 -4.37 9.53 -39.66
N GLU A 210 -4.07 9.87 -40.91
CA GLU A 210 -4.10 8.95 -42.06
C GLU A 210 -2.68 8.79 -42.62
N ASP A 211 -2.28 7.57 -42.99
CA ASP A 211 -1.00 7.33 -43.68
C ASP A 211 -1.10 7.66 -45.16
N ASP A 212 -0.57 8.84 -45.50
CA ASP A 212 -0.32 9.24 -46.89
C ASP A 212 1.18 9.42 -47.19
N GLY A 213 2.08 8.81 -46.40
CA GLY A 213 3.54 9.04 -46.52
C GLY A 213 3.95 10.47 -46.16
N ARG A 214 3.33 11.04 -45.11
CA ARG A 214 3.55 12.42 -44.65
C ARG A 214 4.86 12.56 -43.86
N THR A 215 5.51 13.71 -43.98
CA THR A 215 6.63 14.12 -43.12
C THR A 215 6.12 14.60 -41.75
N ALA A 216 6.98 14.61 -40.72
CA ALA A 216 6.61 15.09 -39.38
C ALA A 216 6.02 16.53 -39.38
N ALA A 217 6.50 17.41 -40.26
CA ALA A 217 5.95 18.75 -40.42
C ALA A 217 4.50 18.73 -40.95
N GLN A 218 4.20 17.83 -41.89
CA GLN A 218 2.85 17.69 -42.44
C GLN A 218 1.87 17.07 -41.43
N VAL A 219 2.36 16.22 -40.53
CA VAL A 219 1.57 15.68 -39.40
C VAL A 219 1.28 16.78 -38.38
N VAL A 220 2.25 17.65 -38.07
CA VAL A 220 2.05 18.83 -37.20
C VAL A 220 1.00 19.78 -37.78
N ASP A 221 1.03 20.02 -39.09
CA ASP A 221 0.03 20.87 -39.75
C ASP A 221 -1.40 20.31 -39.62
N GLN A 222 -1.55 18.98 -39.74
CA GLN A 222 -2.84 18.33 -39.56
C GLN A 222 -3.34 18.42 -38.11
N ILE A 223 -2.46 18.14 -37.13
CA ILE A 223 -2.80 18.25 -35.71
C ILE A 223 -3.19 19.70 -35.38
N ASN A 224 -2.40 20.69 -35.79
CA ASN A 224 -2.71 22.11 -35.56
C ASN A 224 -4.02 22.57 -36.19
N ALA A 225 -4.47 21.95 -37.29
CA ALA A 225 -5.74 22.29 -37.92
C ALA A 225 -6.95 21.85 -37.09
N GLN A 226 -6.80 20.82 -36.25
CA GLN A 226 -7.88 20.24 -35.45
C GLN A 226 -7.75 20.59 -33.96
N LEU A 227 -6.54 20.88 -33.48
CA LEU A 227 -6.24 21.21 -32.09
C LEU A 227 -6.73 22.62 -31.73
N VAL A 228 -7.45 22.73 -30.62
CA VAL A 228 -7.95 23.99 -30.07
C VAL A 228 -7.29 24.25 -28.71
N GLY A 229 -6.56 25.36 -28.59
CA GLY A 229 -6.00 25.84 -27.32
C GLY A 229 -4.54 25.45 -27.04
N GLY A 230 -3.85 24.82 -28.00
CA GLY A 230 -2.42 24.49 -27.93
C GLY A 230 -1.77 24.53 -29.31
N THR A 231 -0.45 24.35 -29.36
CA THR A 231 0.31 24.32 -30.62
C THR A 231 1.15 23.05 -30.68
N ALA A 232 1.03 22.30 -31.77
CA ALA A 232 1.94 21.22 -32.12
C ALA A 232 3.18 21.76 -32.85
N TYR A 233 4.33 21.16 -32.60
CA TYR A 233 5.61 21.57 -33.16
C TYR A 233 6.52 20.38 -33.45
N VAL A 234 7.49 20.62 -34.33
CA VAL A 234 8.49 19.63 -34.72
C VAL A 234 9.74 19.83 -33.87
N HIS A 235 10.11 18.85 -33.05
CA HIS A 235 11.32 18.94 -32.20
C HIS A 235 12.62 18.64 -32.96
N ASP A 236 12.56 17.77 -33.98
CA ASP A 236 13.63 17.47 -34.95
C ASP A 236 12.99 16.95 -36.26
N THR A 237 13.79 16.68 -37.30
CA THR A 237 13.28 16.37 -38.67
C THR A 237 12.17 15.30 -38.71
N ASN A 238 12.05 14.43 -37.69
CA ASN A 238 11.12 13.31 -37.69
C ASN A 238 10.28 13.19 -36.40
N LYS A 239 10.07 14.25 -35.61
CA LYS A 239 9.31 14.18 -34.33
C LYS A 239 8.24 15.23 -34.18
N VAL A 240 7.17 14.87 -33.47
CA VAL A 240 6.00 15.72 -33.21
C VAL A 240 5.80 15.87 -31.69
N GLY A 241 5.72 17.10 -31.20
CA GLY A 241 5.39 17.45 -29.80
C GLY A 241 4.24 18.45 -29.72
N ILE A 242 3.64 18.61 -28.52
CA ILE A 242 2.54 19.55 -28.25
C ILE A 242 2.92 20.44 -27.06
N GLU A 243 2.80 21.75 -27.20
CA GLU A 243 3.07 22.74 -26.15
C GLU A 243 1.87 23.68 -25.98
N THR A 244 1.64 24.11 -24.73
CA THR A 244 0.59 25.05 -24.37
C THR A 244 1.20 26.25 -23.65
N ASP A 245 0.74 27.46 -23.95
CA ASP A 245 1.33 28.73 -23.46
C ASP A 245 1.22 29.01 -21.94
N TYR A 246 0.73 28.07 -21.12
CA TYR A 246 0.49 28.29 -19.69
C TYR A 246 0.96 27.12 -18.81
N TYR A 247 1.68 27.45 -17.73
CA TYR A 247 2.05 26.54 -16.65
C TYR A 247 0.81 26.18 -15.80
N TYR A 248 0.04 25.16 -16.21
CA TYR A 248 -0.93 24.48 -15.34
C TYR A 248 -0.96 22.96 -15.62
N SER A 249 -1.48 22.21 -14.65
CA SER A 249 -1.14 20.82 -14.33
C SER A 249 -1.99 19.72 -14.98
N ASP A 250 -2.99 20.06 -15.80
CA ASP A 250 -4.09 19.14 -16.14
C ASP A 250 -4.22 18.91 -17.67
N ASN A 251 -3.09 18.82 -18.37
CA ASN A 251 -3.04 18.47 -19.79
C ASN A 251 -2.78 16.96 -19.92
N SER A 252 -3.69 16.23 -20.57
CA SER A 252 -3.52 14.80 -20.84
C SER A 252 -3.60 14.53 -22.35
N VAL A 253 -2.65 13.72 -22.85
CA VAL A 253 -2.65 13.19 -24.22
C VAL A 253 -2.95 11.70 -24.11
N LYS A 254 -4.06 11.26 -24.67
CA LYS A 254 -4.47 9.85 -24.72
C LYS A 254 -4.42 9.38 -26.17
N VAL A 255 -3.76 8.26 -26.43
CA VAL A 255 -3.71 7.64 -27.75
C VAL A 255 -4.67 6.45 -27.75
N GLN A 256 -5.65 6.44 -28.65
CA GLN A 256 -6.59 5.32 -28.78
C GLN A 256 -6.17 4.42 -29.95
N SER A 257 -6.14 3.11 -29.70
CA SER A 257 -5.46 2.09 -30.53
C SER A 257 -6.05 1.88 -31.92
N ASP A 258 -5.17 1.76 -32.93
CA ASP A 258 -5.12 0.65 -33.92
C ASP A 258 -3.90 0.74 -34.87
N SER A 259 -2.71 1.13 -34.38
CA SER A 259 -1.49 1.11 -35.23
C SER A 259 -0.19 0.91 -34.46
N THR A 260 0.88 0.59 -35.20
CA THR A 260 2.30 0.41 -34.82
C THR A 260 2.96 1.63 -34.15
N ALA A 261 2.17 2.52 -33.55
CA ALA A 261 2.51 3.80 -32.97
C ALA A 261 3.56 3.74 -31.85
N ASP A 262 3.74 2.57 -31.22
CA ASP A 262 4.74 2.34 -30.16
C ASP A 262 6.16 2.71 -30.62
N THR A 263 6.51 2.44 -31.87
CA THR A 263 7.87 2.72 -32.40
C THR A 263 8.01 4.13 -32.97
N VAL A 264 6.89 4.76 -33.35
CA VAL A 264 6.87 5.99 -34.15
C VAL A 264 6.71 7.24 -33.27
N LEU A 265 5.92 7.17 -32.20
CA LEU A 265 5.71 8.31 -31.29
C LEU A 265 6.53 8.24 -30.00
N GLY A 266 7.19 7.10 -29.71
CA GLY A 266 7.93 6.83 -28.47
C GLY A 266 7.10 7.01 -27.19
N LEU A 267 5.78 7.08 -27.32
CA LEU A 267 4.83 7.06 -26.22
C LEU A 267 4.71 5.60 -25.78
N ASP A 268 5.76 5.10 -25.13
CA ASP A 268 5.73 3.78 -24.51
C ASP A 268 4.80 3.84 -23.30
N ASN A 269 3.49 3.80 -23.55
CA ASN A 269 2.47 3.45 -22.55
C ASN A 269 2.44 1.94 -22.32
N SER A 270 3.19 1.17 -23.11
CA SER A 270 3.45 -0.24 -22.87
C SER A 270 4.49 -0.34 -21.77
N ILE A 271 4.12 -0.85 -20.59
CA ILE A 271 5.18 -1.22 -19.66
C ILE A 271 5.82 -2.49 -20.18
N HIS A 272 7.03 -2.35 -20.69
CA HIS A 272 7.91 -3.48 -20.96
C HIS A 272 8.58 -3.91 -19.66
N TYR A 273 7.88 -4.73 -18.90
CA TYR A 273 8.53 -5.46 -17.81
C TYR A 273 9.20 -6.70 -18.39
N GLY A 274 10.53 -6.71 -18.39
CA GLY A 274 11.29 -7.92 -18.70
C GLY A 274 11.00 -9.04 -17.69
N THR A 275 11.42 -10.27 -17.99
CA THR A 275 11.36 -11.36 -16.99
C THR A 275 12.38 -11.14 -15.89
N ASP A 276 13.58 -10.71 -16.26
CA ASP A 276 14.69 -10.47 -15.35
C ASP A 276 14.42 -9.21 -14.53
N GLY A 277 14.64 -9.28 -13.22
CA GLY A 277 14.46 -8.11 -12.35
C GLY A 277 13.01 -7.78 -12.00
N THR A 278 12.01 -8.32 -12.69
CA THR A 278 10.60 -8.07 -12.39
C THR A 278 10.05 -8.98 -11.29
N VAL A 279 9.29 -8.39 -10.35
CA VAL A 279 8.53 -9.11 -9.32
C VAL A 279 7.08 -8.68 -9.41
N ILE A 280 6.17 -9.66 -9.33
CA ILE A 280 4.74 -9.43 -9.17
C ILE A 280 4.38 -9.83 -7.75
N SER A 281 3.89 -8.90 -6.94
CA SER A 281 3.51 -9.17 -5.55
C SER A 281 2.10 -8.72 -5.25
N THR A 282 1.37 -9.54 -4.50
CA THR A 282 0.07 -9.15 -3.94
C THR A 282 0.28 -8.11 -2.84
N VAL A 283 -0.49 -7.03 -2.92
CA VAL A 283 -0.40 -5.86 -2.06
C VAL A 283 -1.39 -5.98 -0.91
N LEU A 284 -0.91 -5.79 0.32
CA LEU A 284 -1.76 -5.52 1.46
C LEU A 284 -2.05 -4.01 1.50
N GLU A 285 -3.31 -3.63 1.37
CA GLU A 285 -3.78 -2.25 1.48
C GLU A 285 -4.10 -1.93 2.94
N LEU A 286 -3.13 -1.38 3.66
CA LEU A 286 -3.20 -1.12 5.10
C LEU A 286 -3.98 0.17 5.43
N GLY A 287 -4.32 0.96 4.42
CA GLY A 287 -5.05 2.22 4.57
C GLY A 287 -4.24 3.28 5.31
N THR A 288 -4.93 4.17 6.03
CA THR A 288 -4.28 5.17 6.87
C THR A 288 -3.85 4.54 8.19
N ILE A 289 -2.58 4.68 8.53
CA ILE A 289 -2.03 4.22 9.82
C ILE A 289 -1.99 5.42 10.77
N ALA A 290 -2.98 5.52 11.66
CA ALA A 290 -3.13 6.58 12.64
C ALA A 290 -3.80 6.05 13.90
N ALA A 291 -3.51 6.65 15.05
CA ALA A 291 -4.25 6.38 16.26
C ALA A 291 -5.67 6.93 16.11
N ALA A 292 -6.63 6.21 16.70
CA ALA A 292 -8.04 6.58 16.65
C ALA A 292 -8.77 6.03 17.87
N HIS A 293 -9.94 6.60 18.16
CA HIS A 293 -10.86 6.08 19.15
C HIS A 293 -12.28 5.92 18.58
N THR A 294 -13.07 5.05 19.20
CA THR A 294 -14.49 4.91 18.90
C THR A 294 -15.28 6.03 19.56
N ALA A 295 -16.44 6.38 19.00
CA ALA A 295 -17.35 7.36 19.61
C ALA A 295 -17.62 7.04 21.10
N PRO A 296 -17.33 7.96 22.03
CA PRO A 296 -17.47 7.71 23.45
C PRO A 296 -18.94 7.59 23.87
N VAL A 297 -19.22 6.59 24.71
CA VAL A 297 -20.56 6.27 25.20
C VAL A 297 -20.62 6.56 26.70
N LYS A 298 -21.53 7.43 27.12
CA LYS A 298 -21.75 7.74 28.54
C LYS A 298 -22.92 6.97 29.12
N SER A 299 -22.80 6.58 30.39
CA SER A 299 -23.92 6.26 31.27
C SER A 299 -24.01 7.32 32.35
N SER A 300 -24.70 8.42 32.05
CA SER A 300 -25.01 9.49 33.01
C SER A 300 -26.31 10.19 32.63
N ALA A 301 -27.13 10.52 33.63
CA ALA A 301 -28.38 11.25 33.45
C ALA A 301 -28.17 12.76 33.25
N LEU A 302 -27.18 13.35 33.92
CA LEU A 302 -26.94 14.80 33.96
C LEU A 302 -25.59 15.21 33.35
N GLY A 303 -24.63 14.29 33.26
CA GLY A 303 -23.35 14.52 32.63
C GLY A 303 -23.51 14.63 31.11
N THR A 304 -22.79 15.57 30.50
CA THR A 304 -22.74 15.75 29.06
C THR A 304 -21.29 15.66 28.58
N ILE A 305 -21.12 15.32 27.30
CA ILE A 305 -19.82 15.28 26.63
C ILE A 305 -19.85 16.19 25.41
N ASP A 306 -18.71 16.80 25.08
CA ASP A 306 -18.52 17.64 23.90
C ASP A 306 -17.47 17.03 22.96
N GLU A 307 -17.77 15.84 22.44
CA GLU A 307 -16.89 15.15 21.47
C GLU A 307 -16.74 15.94 20.16
N SER A 308 -17.70 16.77 19.78
CA SER A 308 -17.62 17.53 18.54
C SER A 308 -16.75 18.78 18.64
N GLY A 309 -16.75 19.47 19.79
CA GLY A 309 -15.97 20.68 20.00
C GLY A 309 -14.62 20.42 20.68
N ASN A 310 -14.57 19.41 21.55
CA ASN A 310 -13.42 19.07 22.39
C ASN A 310 -13.20 17.54 22.40
N PRO A 311 -12.92 16.92 21.23
CA PRO A 311 -12.79 15.47 21.10
C PRO A 311 -11.70 14.89 22.00
N ILE A 312 -11.82 13.60 22.31
CA ILE A 312 -10.68 12.84 22.84
C ILE A 312 -9.54 12.91 21.82
N GLN A 313 -8.34 13.21 22.29
CA GLN A 313 -7.16 13.35 21.45
C GLN A 313 -6.35 12.06 21.49
N ASP A 314 -6.22 11.42 20.34
CA ASP A 314 -5.39 10.25 20.15
C ASP A 314 -3.91 10.64 20.03
N ASP A 315 -3.03 9.75 20.48
CA ASP A 315 -1.58 9.97 20.45
C ASP A 315 -0.93 8.87 19.60
N ASP A 316 -0.38 9.26 18.44
CA ASP A 316 0.32 8.34 17.53
C ASP A 316 1.54 7.67 18.19
N VAL A 317 2.05 8.15 19.32
CA VAL A 317 3.14 7.47 20.05
C VAL A 317 2.56 6.49 21.06
N GLY A 318 1.74 6.98 21.98
CA GLY A 318 1.33 6.23 23.18
C GLY A 318 0.00 5.47 23.07
N ALA A 319 -0.83 5.69 22.05
CA ALA A 319 -2.08 4.96 21.91
C ALA A 319 -1.84 3.46 21.70
N VAL A 320 -2.69 2.64 22.33
CA VAL A 320 -2.68 1.17 22.25
C VAL A 320 -4.07 0.65 21.89
N VAL A 321 -4.15 -0.63 21.53
CA VAL A 321 -5.45 -1.32 21.46
C VAL A 321 -5.95 -1.55 22.88
N ASP A 322 -7.12 -0.99 23.23
CA ASP A 322 -7.77 -1.26 24.51
C ASP A 322 -9.23 -0.78 24.51
N ASP A 323 -10.00 -1.31 25.46
CA ASP A 323 -11.34 -0.85 25.82
C ASP A 323 -11.26 -0.14 27.18
N TRP A 324 -11.52 1.17 27.17
CA TRP A 324 -11.40 2.04 28.33
C TRP A 324 -12.76 2.23 29.01
N THR A 325 -12.75 2.12 30.33
CA THR A 325 -13.88 2.47 31.19
C THR A 325 -13.45 3.53 32.20
N ILE A 326 -14.07 4.70 32.12
CA ILE A 326 -14.00 5.74 33.14
C ILE A 326 -15.19 5.57 34.07
N THR A 327 -14.96 5.58 35.37
CA THR A 327 -16.01 5.51 36.40
C THR A 327 -15.85 6.66 37.37
N PHE A 328 -16.88 7.50 37.50
CA PHE A 328 -16.90 8.59 38.45
C PHE A 328 -16.96 8.04 39.89
N THR A 329 -16.08 8.56 40.73
CA THR A 329 -15.85 8.10 42.11
C THR A 329 -16.41 9.03 43.17
N ASP A 330 -16.78 10.25 42.77
CA ASP A 330 -17.49 11.22 43.60
C ASP A 330 -18.51 12.03 42.78
N ASP A 331 -19.21 12.94 43.45
CA ASP A 331 -20.21 13.83 42.86
C ASP A 331 -19.61 15.20 42.45
N TYR A 332 -18.28 15.32 42.40
CA TYR A 332 -17.55 16.56 42.11
C TYR A 332 -16.72 16.48 40.82
N GLY A 333 -16.52 15.27 40.28
CA GLY A 333 -15.88 15.06 38.98
C GLY A 333 -14.63 14.20 39.01
N ALA A 334 -14.25 13.63 40.17
CA ALA A 334 -13.12 12.71 40.25
C ALA A 334 -13.52 11.33 39.70
N PHE A 335 -12.63 10.71 38.93
CA PHE A 335 -12.89 9.41 38.30
C PHE A 335 -11.68 8.47 38.31
N SER A 336 -11.94 7.18 38.19
CA SER A 336 -10.96 6.16 37.86
C SER A 336 -11.02 5.83 36.37
N CYS A 337 -9.92 5.33 35.80
CA CYS A 337 -9.86 4.85 34.42
C CYS A 337 -9.23 3.46 34.40
N VAL A 338 -9.86 2.53 33.69
CA VAL A 338 -9.40 1.14 33.57
C VAL A 338 -9.49 0.71 32.11
N GLY A 339 -8.36 0.24 31.57
CA GLY A 339 -8.31 -0.51 30.32
C GLY A 339 -8.49 -2.00 30.57
N THR A 340 -9.12 -2.70 29.63
CA THR A 340 -9.28 -4.15 29.67
C THR A 340 -7.94 -4.89 29.55
N LEU A 341 -7.02 -4.36 28.74
CA LEU A 341 -5.69 -4.92 28.53
C LEU A 341 -4.61 -4.25 29.37
N SER A 342 -4.67 -2.93 29.49
CA SER A 342 -3.67 -2.09 30.18
C SER A 342 -3.88 -2.06 31.70
N GLY A 343 -5.07 -2.43 32.16
CA GLY A 343 -5.46 -2.38 33.57
C GLY A 343 -5.73 -0.95 34.07
N THR A 344 -5.59 -0.73 35.37
CA THR A 344 -5.91 0.55 36.00
C THR A 344 -4.87 1.62 35.68
N LEU A 345 -5.34 2.74 35.14
CA LEU A 345 -4.54 3.94 34.93
C LEU A 345 -4.64 4.87 36.15
N PRO A 346 -3.73 5.87 36.27
CA PRO A 346 -3.86 6.90 37.29
C PRO A 346 -5.26 7.56 37.25
N PRO A 347 -5.84 7.92 38.40
CA PRO A 347 -7.15 8.58 38.43
C PRO A 347 -7.09 9.98 37.81
N GLY A 348 -8.25 10.52 37.43
CA GLY A 348 -8.39 11.85 36.84
C GLY A 348 -9.54 12.64 37.46
N ASP A 349 -9.69 13.87 36.98
CA ASP A 349 -10.75 14.79 37.39
C ASP A 349 -11.15 15.66 36.20
N ILE A 350 -12.44 16.00 36.08
CA ILE A 350 -12.96 16.80 34.95
C ILE A 350 -12.37 18.21 34.88
N SER A 351 -11.81 18.73 35.98
CA SER A 351 -11.25 20.09 36.05
C SER A 351 -9.87 20.25 35.41
N ALA A 352 -9.26 19.15 34.92
CA ALA A 352 -7.98 19.17 34.25
C ALA A 352 -7.97 18.20 33.06
N ASP A 353 -7.05 18.43 32.13
CA ASP A 353 -6.85 17.49 31.02
C ASP A 353 -6.33 16.15 31.58
N TYR A 354 -6.97 15.06 31.18
CA TYR A 354 -6.60 13.73 31.60
C TYR A 354 -5.77 13.06 30.51
N SER A 355 -4.45 13.00 30.73
CA SER A 355 -3.47 12.49 29.77
C SER A 355 -2.54 11.47 30.45
N PRO A 356 -3.02 10.23 30.70
CA PRO A 356 -2.20 9.19 31.33
C PRO A 356 -1.03 8.79 30.42
N ALA A 357 0.19 8.89 30.94
CA ALA A 357 1.42 8.68 30.18
C ALA A 357 1.58 7.22 29.69
N ASN A 358 2.05 7.06 28.46
CA ASN A 358 2.47 5.78 27.89
C ASN A 358 3.64 5.95 26.90
N GLU A 359 4.76 5.26 27.14
CA GLU A 359 5.89 5.11 26.20
C GLU A 359 6.32 6.38 25.42
N GLY A 360 6.56 7.48 26.13
CA GLY A 360 7.02 8.74 25.52
C GLY A 360 5.90 9.63 24.96
N GLY A 361 4.65 9.15 24.97
CA GLY A 361 3.42 9.91 24.76
C GLY A 361 2.38 9.63 25.86
N SER A 362 1.11 9.58 25.48
CA SER A 362 -0.06 9.30 26.32
C SER A 362 -0.92 8.18 25.72
N TYR A 363 -1.69 7.46 26.54
CA TYR A 363 -2.66 6.48 26.00
C TYR A 363 -3.71 7.18 25.12
N PHE A 364 -4.15 8.35 25.57
CA PHE A 364 -5.07 9.30 24.95
C PHE A 364 -5.06 10.55 25.84
N THR A 365 -5.66 11.65 25.38
CA THR A 365 -5.91 12.84 26.20
C THR A 365 -7.38 13.21 26.14
N ILE A 366 -8.03 13.33 27.31
CA ILE A 366 -9.38 13.88 27.42
C ILE A 366 -9.26 15.33 27.89
N PRO A 367 -9.57 16.33 27.04
CA PRO A 367 -9.54 17.73 27.45
C PRO A 367 -10.51 17.99 28.60
N SER A 368 -10.16 18.87 29.53
CA SER A 368 -11.07 19.33 30.58
C SER A 368 -12.40 19.88 30.02
N ALA A 369 -12.34 20.54 28.86
CA ALA A 369 -13.50 21.07 28.14
C ALA A 369 -14.38 20.01 27.46
N PHE A 370 -13.94 18.75 27.37
CA PHE A 370 -14.77 17.62 26.91
C PHE A 370 -15.97 17.40 27.84
N TRP A 371 -15.79 17.68 29.13
CA TRP A 371 -16.80 17.45 30.15
C TRP A 371 -17.77 18.62 30.26
N GLY A 372 -19.06 18.31 30.36
CA GLY A 372 -20.08 19.28 30.74
C GLY A 372 -21.13 18.66 31.67
N GLY A 373 -22.10 19.48 32.08
CA GLY A 373 -23.20 19.04 32.94
C GLY A 373 -22.73 18.70 34.36
N THR A 374 -23.38 17.72 34.99
CA THR A 374 -23.05 17.25 36.34
C THR A 374 -22.89 15.74 36.34
N TRP A 375 -21.72 15.28 36.76
CA TRP A 375 -21.38 13.86 36.87
C TRP A 375 -21.46 13.43 38.33
N VAL A 376 -22.00 12.25 38.58
CA VAL A 376 -22.17 11.70 39.93
C VAL A 376 -21.48 10.36 40.08
N THR A 377 -21.25 9.96 41.33
CA THR A 377 -20.61 8.69 41.67
C THR A 377 -21.32 7.53 40.97
N GLY A 378 -20.55 6.72 40.23
CA GLY A 378 -21.05 5.56 39.49
C GLY A 378 -21.45 5.84 38.04
N ASP A 379 -21.49 7.10 37.59
CA ASP A 379 -21.59 7.41 36.17
C ASP A 379 -20.35 6.89 35.42
N THR A 380 -20.51 6.56 34.14
CA THR A 380 -19.41 6.02 33.32
C THR A 380 -19.27 6.66 31.94
N LEU A 381 -18.07 6.56 31.38
CA LEU A 381 -17.76 6.79 29.97
C LEU A 381 -16.94 5.61 29.44
N THR A 382 -17.31 5.07 28.28
CA THR A 382 -16.59 3.96 27.64
C THR A 382 -16.25 4.28 26.18
N PHE A 383 -15.06 3.91 25.75
CA PHE A 383 -14.58 4.01 24.37
C PHE A 383 -13.41 3.05 24.17
N SER A 384 -13.14 2.67 22.93
CA SER A 384 -11.97 1.86 22.55
C SER A 384 -10.97 2.72 21.80
N THR A 385 -9.67 2.43 21.95
CA THR A 385 -8.61 3.03 21.13
C THR A 385 -7.99 2.00 20.20
N THR A 386 -7.52 2.44 19.05
CA THR A 386 -6.65 1.70 18.13
C THR A 386 -5.32 2.45 17.98
N PRO A 387 -4.18 1.74 17.99
CA PRO A 387 -2.88 2.37 17.86
C PRO A 387 -2.62 2.85 16.43
N SER A 388 -1.65 3.75 16.26
CA SER A 388 -1.07 4.11 14.95
C SER A 388 -0.13 3.03 14.39
N SER A 389 -0.55 1.76 14.49
CA SER A 389 0.20 0.63 13.98
C SER A 389 -0.68 -0.39 13.28
N LYS A 390 -0.07 -1.19 12.42
CA LYS A 390 -0.70 -2.35 11.78
C LYS A 390 0.12 -3.61 12.05
N GLY A 391 -0.54 -4.63 12.60
CA GLY A 391 0.03 -5.96 12.79
C GLY A 391 0.11 -6.71 11.47
N ILE A 392 1.29 -7.24 11.15
CA ILE A 392 1.55 -8.00 9.94
C ILE A 392 2.13 -9.36 10.32
N TRP A 393 1.54 -10.40 9.78
CA TRP A 393 2.10 -11.74 9.80
C TRP A 393 2.95 -11.97 8.56
N ILE A 394 4.05 -12.68 8.74
CA ILE A 394 4.87 -13.23 7.67
C ILE A 394 5.14 -14.70 7.96
N GLU A 395 4.93 -15.54 6.95
CA GLU A 395 5.29 -16.95 6.98
C GLU A 395 6.59 -17.18 6.23
N GLU A 396 7.45 -18.04 6.78
CA GLU A 396 8.59 -18.66 6.10
C GLU A 396 8.23 -20.12 5.86
N ILE A 397 8.19 -20.52 4.58
CA ILE A 397 7.93 -21.90 4.18
C ILE A 397 9.18 -22.48 3.54
N VAL A 398 9.73 -23.52 4.17
CA VAL A 398 10.85 -24.30 3.64
C VAL A 398 10.33 -25.66 3.24
N LEU A 399 10.49 -26.02 1.96
CA LEU A 399 10.09 -27.34 1.48
C LEU A 399 11.02 -28.42 2.04
N ALA A 400 10.50 -29.64 2.24
CA ALA A 400 11.32 -30.76 2.69
C ALA A 400 12.44 -31.07 1.67
N LEU A 401 13.60 -31.48 2.19
CA LEU A 401 14.81 -31.79 1.41
C LEU A 401 15.42 -30.57 0.69
N SER A 402 15.14 -29.36 1.18
CA SER A 402 15.71 -28.12 0.67
C SER A 402 17.20 -27.98 1.02
N PRO A 403 18.10 -27.70 0.06
CA PRO A 403 19.50 -27.42 0.38
C PRO A 403 19.64 -26.14 1.19
N ALA A 404 20.71 -26.06 1.99
CA ALA A 404 21.07 -24.80 2.63
C ALA A 404 21.52 -23.79 1.58
N TYR A 405 20.99 -22.57 1.65
CA TYR A 405 21.35 -21.49 0.74
C TYR A 405 22.06 -20.36 1.50
N PRO A 406 23.33 -20.06 1.21
CA PRO A 406 24.02 -18.94 1.82
C PRO A 406 23.47 -17.62 1.25
N ASN A 407 23.28 -16.62 2.11
CA ASN A 407 22.76 -15.29 1.76
C ASN A 407 21.31 -15.28 1.26
N ASN A 408 20.46 -16.11 1.87
CA ASN A 408 19.03 -15.98 1.69
C ASN A 408 18.52 -14.65 2.24
N ARG A 409 17.66 -13.98 1.47
CA ARG A 409 17.09 -12.67 1.82
C ARG A 409 15.66 -12.59 1.32
N VAL A 410 14.81 -11.99 2.15
CA VAL A 410 13.49 -11.48 1.77
C VAL A 410 13.47 -9.99 2.08
N ALA A 411 12.80 -9.21 1.25
CA ALA A 411 12.60 -7.79 1.54
C ALA A 411 11.13 -7.41 1.34
N ILE A 412 10.62 -6.69 2.31
CA ILE A 412 9.26 -6.15 2.33
C ILE A 412 9.36 -4.65 2.07
N ALA A 413 8.53 -4.14 1.18
CA ALA A 413 8.45 -2.73 0.87
C ALA A 413 7.15 -2.14 1.43
N LEU A 414 7.29 -1.02 2.15
CA LEU A 414 6.19 -0.15 2.53
C LEU A 414 6.16 1.06 1.59
N ARG A 415 5.01 1.35 1.02
CA ARG A 415 4.70 2.57 0.27
C ARG A 415 3.58 3.31 1.00
N GLY A 416 3.55 4.64 0.90
CA GLY A 416 2.52 5.47 1.51
C GLY A 416 2.74 6.92 1.13
N GLY A 417 1.66 7.66 0.95
CA GLY A 417 1.71 9.11 0.70
C GLY A 417 1.86 9.88 2.01
N SER A 418 2.48 11.06 1.91
CA SER A 418 2.43 12.11 2.93
C SER A 418 1.41 13.17 2.55
#